data_AF-A0A6C0LN55-F1
#
_entry.id   AF-A0A6C0LN55-F1
#
_cell.length_a   1.000
_cell.length_b   1.000
_cell.length_c   1.000
_cell.angle_alpha   90.00
_cell.angle_beta   90.00
_cell.angle_gamma   90.00
#
_symmetry.space_group_name_H-M   'P 1'
#
loop_
_entity.id
_entity.type
_entity.pdbx_description
1 polymer ?
#
loop_
_entity_poly.entity_id
_entity_poly.type
_entity_poly.pdbx_seq_one_letter_code
_entity_poly.pdbx_strand_id
1 'polypeptide(L)' 'MDYGTIVAIALTAFLLYFSLDFSKPYGATFNRAALHPAARFAAALALLYVAQEHQLLASVLFVIIFFWIADVNLLASHPL' A
#
# COMPACT_ATOMS: atom_id res chain seq x y z
N MET A 1 3.87 25.68 -1.61
CA MET A 1 4.69 24.46 -1.46
C MET A 1 4.73 23.76 -2.80
N ASP A 2 5.87 23.23 -3.20
CA ASP A 2 5.98 22.38 -4.39
C ASP A 2 5.15 21.10 -4.19
N TYR A 3 4.58 20.59 -5.28
CA TYR A 3 3.84 19.33 -5.33
C TYR A 3 4.67 18.17 -4.78
N GLY A 4 5.97 18.12 -5.08
CA GLY A 4 6.90 17.12 -4.53
C GLY A 4 7.01 17.18 -3.01
N THR A 5 7.01 18.38 -2.43
CA THR A 5 7.05 18.57 -0.97
C THR A 5 5.77 18.07 -0.30
N ILE A 6 4.60 18.34 -0.89
CA ILE A 6 3.31 17.90 -0.36
C ILE A 6 3.25 16.36 -0.32
N VAL A 7 3.69 15.71 -1.40
CA VAL A 7 3.63 14.26 -1.48
C VAL A 7 4.68 13.61 -0.57
N ALA A 8 5.87 14.18 -0.41
CA ALA A 8 6.86 13.70 0.55
C ALA A 8 6.34 13.75 1.99
N ILE A 9 5.61 14.81 2.36
CA ILE A 9 4.94 14.92 3.66
C ILE A 9 3.86 13.85 3.80
N ALA A 10 3.03 13.67 2.77
CA ALA A 10 1.99 12.63 2.77
C ALA A 10 2.58 11.21 2.91
N LEU A 11 3.68 10.92 2.21
CA LEU A 11 4.43 9.66 2.30
C LEU A 11 4.97 9.43 3.71
N THR A 12 5.56 10.47 4.30
CA THR A 12 6.13 10.40 5.66
C THR A 12 5.03 10.17 6.69
N ALA A 13 3.91 10.91 6.60
CA ALA A 13 2.76 10.72 7.48
C ALA A 13 2.13 9.33 7.32
N PHE A 14 2.04 8.82 6.09
CA PHE A 14 1.54 7.49 5.79
C PHE A 14 2.44 6.40 6.39
N LEU A 15 3.77 6.49 6.18
CA LEU A 15 4.75 5.56 6.76
C LEU A 15 4.72 5.59 8.29
N LEU A 16 4.62 6.77 8.90
CA LEU A 16 4.49 6.92 10.34
C LEU A 16 3.21 6.26 10.86
N TYR A 17 2.07 6.53 10.21
CA TYR A 17 0.79 5.91 10.56
C TYR A 17 0.85 4.38 10.49
N PHE A 18 1.43 3.83 9.41
CA PHE A 18 1.62 2.39 9.26
C PHE A 18 2.60 1.80 10.28
N SER A 19 3.69 2.50 10.60
CA SER A 19 4.64 2.04 11.62
C SER A 19 4.06 1.99 13.03
N LEU A 20 3.06 2.83 13.32
CA LEU A 20 2.47 2.97 14.65
C LEU A 20 1.32 1.99 14.92
N ASP A 21 0.69 1.43 13.87
CA ASP A 21 -0.54 0.63 14.00
C ASP A 21 -0.43 -0.78 13.40
N PHE A 22 0.73 -1.43 13.55
CA PHE A 22 0.92 -2.87 13.22
C PHE A 22 -0.09 -3.80 13.90
N SER A 23 -0.73 -3.34 14.98
CA SER A 23 -1.63 -4.13 15.81
C SER A 23 -3.08 -4.18 15.31
N LYS A 24 -3.50 -3.29 14.40
CA LYS A 24 -4.86 -3.31 13.87
C LYS A 24 -4.94 -4.15 12.60
N PRO A 25 -5.68 -5.27 12.61
CA PRO A 25 -5.89 -6.03 11.41
C PRO A 25 -6.62 -5.18 10.38
N TYR A 26 -6.17 -5.21 9.13
CA TYR A 26 -6.94 -4.71 8.00
C TYR A 26 -8.37 -5.27 8.08
N GLY A 27 -9.37 -4.47 7.68
CA GLY A 27 -10.75 -4.96 7.58
C GLY A 27 -10.79 -6.27 6.79
N ALA A 28 -11.61 -7.23 7.24
CA ALA A 28 -11.58 -8.62 6.75
C ALA A 28 -11.61 -8.75 5.21
N THR A 29 -12.35 -7.87 4.54
CA THR A 29 -12.42 -7.80 3.07
C THR A 29 -11.08 -7.40 2.44
N PHE A 30 -10.42 -6.40 3.02
CA PHE A 30 -9.15 -5.87 2.52
C PHE A 30 -7.99 -6.84 2.81
N ASN A 31 -8.04 -7.54 3.94
CA ASN A 31 -7.11 -8.62 4.24
C ASN A 31 -7.28 -9.80 3.25
N ARG A 32 -8.51 -10.27 3.04
CA ARG A 32 -8.78 -11.34 2.07
C ARG A 32 -8.41 -10.95 0.65
N ALA A 33 -8.68 -9.71 0.23
CA ALA A 33 -8.29 -9.21 -1.08
C ALA A 33 -6.77 -9.31 -1.30
N ALA A 34 -5.93 -8.98 -0.31
CA ALA A 34 -4.48 -9.13 -0.45
C ALA A 34 -4.01 -10.58 -0.63
N LEU A 35 -4.80 -11.58 -0.20
CA LEU A 35 -4.48 -13.00 -0.40
C LEU A 35 -4.85 -13.50 -1.80
N HIS A 36 -5.74 -12.80 -2.52
CA HIS A 36 -6.20 -13.22 -3.84
C HIS A 36 -5.27 -12.74 -4.98
N PRO A 37 -4.78 -13.65 -5.85
CA PRO A 37 -3.91 -13.28 -6.98
C PRO A 37 -4.55 -12.24 -7.93
N ALA A 38 -5.86 -12.34 -8.17
CA ALA A 38 -6.59 -11.43 -9.05
C ALA A 38 -6.59 -9.97 -8.52
N ALA A 39 -6.69 -9.79 -7.20
CA ALA A 39 -6.67 -8.47 -6.59
C ALA A 39 -5.26 -7.86 -6.63
N ARG A 40 -4.20 -8.67 -6.43
CA ARG A 40 -2.80 -8.23 -6.62
C ARG A 40 -2.55 -7.79 -8.05
N PHE A 41 -3.06 -8.55 -9.02
CA PHE A 41 -2.96 -8.21 -10.43
C PHE A 41 -3.70 -6.91 -10.77
N ALA A 42 -4.92 -6.73 -10.27
CA ALA A 42 -5.68 -5.48 -10.42
C ALA A 42 -4.95 -4.27 -9.80
N ALA A 43 -4.34 -4.44 -8.62
CA ALA A 43 -3.54 -3.41 -7.98
C ALA A 43 -2.29 -3.03 -8.81
N ALA A 44 -1.62 -4.02 -9.42
CA ALA A 44 -0.51 -3.78 -10.33
C ALA A 44 -0.94 -3.05 -11.62
N LEU A 45 -2.10 -3.39 -12.18
CA LEU A 45 -2.66 -2.67 -13.33
C LEU A 45 -3.02 -1.22 -12.99
N ALA A 46 -3.62 -0.98 -11.82
CA ALA A 46 -3.91 0.37 -11.34
C ALA A 46 -2.63 1.18 -11.16
N LEU A 47 -1.57 0.57 -10.61
CA LEU A 47 -0.25 1.19 -10.50
C LEU A 47 0.33 1.57 -11.86
N LEU A 48 0.28 0.65 -12.83
CA LEU A 48 0.76 0.89 -14.19
C LEU A 48 0.01 2.04 -14.86
N TYR A 49 -1.31 2.11 -14.69
CA TYR A 49 -2.12 3.20 -15.23
C TYR A 49 -1.71 4.55 -14.63
N VAL A 50 -1.60 4.63 -13.29
CA VAL A 50 -1.18 5.87 -12.61
C VAL A 50 0.25 6.26 -12.98
N ALA A 51 1.14 5.30 -13.23
CA ALA A 51 2.53 5.55 -13.61
C ALA A 51 2.67 6.24 -14.98
N GLN A 52 1.69 6.11 -15.88
CA GLN A 52 1.72 6.76 -17.19
C GLN A 52 1.54 8.28 -17.09
N GLU A 53 0.76 8.76 -16.12
CA GLU A 53 0.41 10.17 -15.99
C GLU A 53 1.14 10.85 -14.82
N HIS A 54 1.42 10.11 -13.75
CA HIS A 54 1.91 10.68 -12.49
C HIS A 54 2.92 9.76 -11.80
N GLN A 55 4.20 9.85 -12.19
CA GLN A 55 5.28 9.03 -11.64
C GLN A 55 5.39 9.08 -10.11
N LEU A 56 5.13 10.25 -9.52
CA LEU A 56 5.24 10.44 -8.08
C LEU A 56 4.06 9.80 -7.34
N LEU A 57 2.83 9.93 -7.85
CA LEU A 57 1.67 9.21 -7.31
C LEU A 57 1.80 7.70 -7.47
N ALA A 58 2.38 7.23 -8.57
CA ALA A 58 2.67 5.82 -8.76
C ALA A 58 3.68 5.30 -7.73
N SER A 59 4.71 6.09 -7.40
CA SER A 59 5.68 5.73 -6.37
C SER A 59 5.02 5.57 -4.99
N VAL A 60 4.09 6.46 -4.64
CA VAL A 60 3.28 6.34 -3.42
C VAL A 60 2.43 5.08 -3.46
N LEU A 61 1.68 4.89 -4.54
CA LEU A 61 0.77 3.75 -4.70
C LEU A 61 1.51 2.40 -4.65
N PHE A 62 2.72 2.34 -5.22
CA PHE A 62 3.59 1.17 -5.14
C PHE A 62 3.94 0.82 -3.70
N VAL A 63 4.35 1.82 -2.90
CA VAL A 63 4.68 1.63 -1.48
C VAL A 63 3.46 1.11 -0.70
N ILE A 64 2.28 1.70 -0.94
CA ILE A 64 1.03 1.26 -0.30
C ILE A 64 0.72 -0.20 -0.64
N ILE A 65 0.74 -0.57 -1.91
CA ILE A 65 0.43 -1.92 -2.37
C ILE A 65 1.46 -2.93 -1.83
N PHE A 66 2.74 -2.56 -1.83
CA PHE A 66 3.81 -3.41 -1.32
C PHE A 66 3.61 -3.72 0.16
N PHE A 67 3.42 -2.70 1.01
CA PHE A 67 3.22 -2.90 2.44
C PHE A 67 1.91 -3.65 2.73
N TRP A 68 0.83 -3.36 2.00
CA TRP A 68 -0.43 -4.09 2.15
C TRP A 68 -0.28 -5.59 1.89
N ILE A 69 0.43 -5.97 0.83
CA ILE A 69 0.68 -7.39 0.50
C ILE A 69 1.67 -8.00 1.50
N ALA A 70 2.72 -7.26 1.87
CA ALA A 70 3.76 -7.73 2.78
C ALA A 70 3.19 -8.01 4.19
N ASP A 71 2.42 -7.08 4.76
CA ASP A 71 1.78 -7.24 6.07
C ASP A 71 0.83 -8.43 6.08
N VAL A 72 -0.01 -8.57 5.05
CA VAL A 72 -0.96 -9.69 5.00
C VAL A 72 -0.23 -11.03 4.86
N ASN A 73 0.85 -11.10 4.06
CA ASN A 73 1.65 -12.32 3.95
C ASN A 73 2.40 -12.64 5.27
N LEU A 74 2.96 -11.64 5.94
CA LEU A 74 3.64 -11.80 7.23
C LEU A 74 2.67 -12.28 8.31
N LEU A 75 1.51 -11.64 8.43
CA LEU A 75 0.44 -12.04 9.35
C LEU A 75 -0.14 -13.42 9.01
N ALA A 76 -0.22 -13.79 7.73
CA ALA A 76 -0.65 -15.13 7.32
C ALA A 76 0.39 -16.22 7.64
N SER A 77 1.68 -15.88 7.60
CA SER A 77 2.78 -16.82 7.91
C SER A 77 3.01 -17.05 9.40
N HIS A 78 2.58 -16.10 10.25
CA HIS A 78 2.66 -16.19 11.71
C HIS A 78 1.27 -15.97 12.32
N PRO A 79 0.38 -16.99 12.29
CA PRO A 79 -0.87 -16.92 13.03
C PRO A 79 -0.54 -16.84 14.53
N LEU A 80 -1.01 -15.78 15.19
CA LEU A 80 -0.99 -15.64 16.66
C LEU A 80 -1.82 -16.74 17.33
#